data_AF-A0A822HPD6-F1
#
_entry.id   AF-A0A822HPD6-F1
#
_cell.length_a   1.000
_cell.length_b   1.000
_cell.length_c   1.000
_cell.angle_alpha   90.00
_cell.angle_beta   90.00
_cell.angle_gamma   90.00
#
_symmetry.space_group_name_H-M   'P 1'
#
loop_
_entity.id
_entity.type
_entity.pdbx_description
1 polymer ?
#
loop_
_entity_poly.entity_id
_entity_poly.type
_entity_poly.pdbx_seq_one_letter_code
_entity_poly.pdbx_strand_id
1 'polypeptide(L)'
;LEDNLLKVLNESEGTILDNDKVISTLEKIKTEASEIMKKVEETDVILNEVEKVSQEYLPMGKACSSIFFTLSSLSTIHFLYQYSLRFFM
;
A
#
# COMPACT_ATOMS: atom_id res chain seq x y z
N LEU A 1 -17.04 -12.30 3.49
CA LEU A 1 -16.93 -13.20 2.32
C LEU A 1 -17.05 -14.65 2.77
N GLU A 2 -16.31 -15.09 3.79
CA GLU A 2 -16.42 -16.42 4.41
C GLU A 2 -17.82 -16.77 4.93
N ASP A 3 -18.48 -15.87 5.67
CA ASP A 3 -19.79 -16.15 6.27
C ASP A 3 -20.90 -16.40 5.24
N ASN A 4 -20.76 -15.82 4.04
CA ASN A 4 -21.72 -16.00 2.96
C ASN A 4 -21.51 -17.36 2.27
N LEU A 5 -20.26 -17.82 2.21
CA LEU A 5 -19.87 -19.11 1.64
C LEU A 5 -20.32 -20.28 2.53
N LEU A 6 -20.18 -20.12 3.85
CA LEU A 6 -20.66 -21.09 4.85
C LEU A 6 -22.19 -21.21 4.86
N LYS A 7 -22.93 -20.12 4.61
CA LYS A 7 -24.39 -20.14 4.55
C LYS A 7 -24.92 -20.90 3.34
N VAL A 8 -24.34 -20.65 2.16
CA VAL A 8 -24.71 -21.30 0.90
C VAL A 8 -24.39 -22.81 0.93
N LEU A 9 -23.35 -23.22 1.66
CA LEU A 9 -22.99 -24.64 1.84
C LEU A 9 -23.88 -25.39 2.84
N ASN A 10 -24.51 -24.71 3.79
CA ASN A 10 -25.37 -25.34 4.80
C ASN A 10 -26.85 -25.42 4.36
N GLU A 11 -27.25 -24.64 3.36
CA GLU A 11 -28.61 -24.64 2.79
C GLU A 11 -28.80 -25.69 1.66
N SER A 12 -27.73 -26.36 1.22
CA SER A 12 -27.66 -27.11 -0.05
C SER A 12 -28.06 -28.60 -0.01
N GLU A 13 -28.97 -29.01 0.89
CA GLU A 13 -29.52 -30.38 0.88
C GLU A 13 -30.75 -30.58 -0.02
N GLY A 14 -31.24 -29.57 -0.74
CA GLY A 14 -32.34 -29.82 -1.67
C GLY A 14 -32.68 -28.69 -2.63
N THR A 15 -32.83 -29.07 -3.91
CA THR A 15 -33.59 -28.45 -5.01
C THR A 15 -32.73 -27.99 -6.19
N ILE A 16 -33.10 -28.46 -7.38
CA ILE A 16 -32.45 -28.20 -8.70
C ILE A 16 -32.34 -26.70 -9.02
N LEU A 17 -33.23 -25.85 -8.48
CA LEU A 17 -33.20 -24.39 -8.59
C LEU A 17 -32.06 -23.70 -7.83
N ASP A 18 -31.46 -24.38 -6.85
CA ASP A 18 -30.36 -23.84 -6.05
C ASP A 18 -29.01 -24.02 -6.73
N ASN A 19 -28.90 -25.00 -7.64
CA ASN A 19 -27.72 -25.19 -8.46
C ASN A 19 -27.44 -23.98 -9.36
N ASP A 20 -28.46 -23.38 -9.98
CA ASP A 20 -28.29 -22.16 -10.80
C ASP A 20 -27.87 -20.94 -9.96
N LYS A 21 -28.36 -20.84 -8.71
CA LYS A 21 -27.93 -19.80 -7.77
C LYS A 21 -26.49 -19.99 -7.30
N VAL A 22 -26.11 -21.23 -7.00
CA VAL A 22 -24.73 -21.59 -6.61
C VAL A 22 -23.78 -21.34 -7.79
N ILE A 23 -24.13 -21.75 -9.01
CA ILE A 23 -23.34 -21.51 -10.23
C ILE A 23 -23.17 -20.01 -10.49
N SER A 24 -24.24 -19.21 -10.41
CA SER A 24 -24.13 -17.76 -10.60
C SER A 24 -23.33 -17.06 -9.49
N THR A 25 -23.40 -17.56 -8.26
CA THR A 25 -22.58 -17.06 -7.15
C THR A 25 -21.11 -17.44 -7.32
N LEU A 26 -20.81 -18.65 -7.79
CA LEU A 26 -19.45 -19.09 -8.15
C LEU A 26 -18.88 -18.31 -9.34
N GLU A 27 -19.69 -18.00 -10.36
CA GLU A 27 -19.28 -17.12 -11.45
C GLU A 27 -18.95 -15.72 -10.95
N LYS A 28 -19.80 -15.14 -10.08
CA LYS A 28 -19.53 -13.84 -9.44
C LYS A 28 -18.24 -13.85 -8.64
N ILE A 29 -18.03 -14.87 -7.80
CA ILE A 29 -16.79 -15.02 -7.01
C ILE A 29 -15.58 -15.16 -7.93
N LYS A 30 -15.70 -15.91 -9.04
CA LYS A 30 -14.62 -16.07 -10.02
C LYS A 30 -14.28 -14.75 -10.70
N THR A 31 -15.28 -13.95 -11.06
CA THR A 31 -15.05 -12.61 -11.64
C THR A 31 -14.47 -11.64 -10.61
N GLU A 32 -14.98 -11.62 -9.39
CA GLU A 32 -14.46 -10.77 -8.31
C GLU A 32 -13.01 -11.15 -7.96
N ALA A 33 -12.70 -12.44 -7.85
CA ALA A 33 -11.33 -12.92 -7.62
C ALA A 33 -10.38 -12.55 -8.78
N SER A 34 -10.85 -12.60 -10.02
CA SER A 34 -10.09 -12.18 -11.20
C SER A 34 -9.82 -10.67 -11.21
N GLU A 35 -10.81 -9.86 -10.82
CA GLU A 35 -10.65 -8.42 -10.67
C GLU A 35 -9.68 -8.06 -9.53
N ILE A 36 -9.76 -8.75 -8.40
CA ILE A 36 -8.82 -8.58 -7.29
C ILE A 36 -7.40 -8.93 -7.74
N MET A 37 -7.21 -10.05 -8.45
CA MET A 37 -5.89 -10.44 -8.98
C MET A 37 -5.31 -9.38 -9.91
N LYS A 38 -6.11 -8.83 -10.83
CA LYS A 38 -5.66 -7.72 -11.69
C LYS A 38 -5.27 -6.48 -10.89
N LYS A 39 -6.05 -6.15 -9.87
CA LYS A 39 -5.79 -4.96 -9.03
C LYS A 39 -4.54 -5.12 -8.17
N VAL A 40 -4.23 -6.34 -7.72
CA VAL A 40 -2.97 -6.65 -7.03
C VAL A 40 -1.79 -6.44 -7.97
N GLU A 41 -1.87 -6.92 -9.21
CA GLU A 41 -0.79 -6.77 -10.18
C GLU A 41 -0.56 -5.30 -10.57
N GLU A 42 -1.63 -4.50 -10.73
CA GLU A 42 -1.53 -3.05 -10.88
C GLU A 42 -0.87 -2.37 -9.67
N THR A 43 -1.21 -2.84 -8.45
CA THR A 43 -0.62 -2.31 -7.21
C THR A 43 0.88 -2.61 -7.13
N ASP A 44 1.31 -3.81 -7.53
CA ASP A 44 2.72 -4.20 -7.53
C ASP A 44 3.54 -3.34 -8.52
N VAL A 45 2.97 -3.00 -9.68
CA VAL A 45 3.61 -2.09 -10.63
C VAL A 45 3.79 -0.69 -10.02
N ILE A 46 2.75 -0.16 -9.39
CA ILE A 46 2.79 1.16 -8.74
C ILE A 46 3.80 1.16 -7.59
N LEU A 47 3.83 0.11 -6.76
CA LEU A 47 4.78 -0.02 -5.66
C LEU A 47 6.22 -0.03 -6.16
N ASN A 48 6.51 -0.77 -7.24
CA ASN A 48 7.83 -0.79 -7.86
C ASN A 48 8.24 0.59 -8.40
N GLU A 49 7.32 1.33 -9.02
CA GLU A 49 7.59 2.67 -9.51
C GLU A 49 7.88 3.64 -8.36
N VAL A 50 7.05 3.62 -7.31
CA VAL A 50 7.25 4.42 -6.10
C VAL A 50 8.56 4.08 -5.43
N GLU A 51 8.90 2.80 -5.31
CA GLU A 51 10.16 2.37 -4.70
C GLU A 51 11.36 2.87 -5.51
N LYS A 52 11.32 2.74 -6.84
CA LYS A 52 12.38 3.25 -7.72
C LYS A 52 12.59 4.76 -7.53
N VAL A 53 11.51 5.53 -7.59
CA VAL A 53 11.56 6.98 -7.39
C VAL A 53 12.09 7.31 -5.99
N SER A 54 11.62 6.61 -4.96
CA SER A 54 12.08 6.81 -3.58
C SER A 54 13.57 6.54 -3.42
N GLN A 55 14.08 5.46 -4.04
CA GLN A 55 15.51 5.12 -4.03
C GLN A 55 16.37 6.18 -4.73
N GLU A 56 15.88 6.80 -5.81
CA GLU A 56 16.59 7.90 -6.49
C GLU A 56 16.72 9.15 -5.61
N TYR A 57 15.69 9.50 -4.83
CA TYR A 57 15.71 10.67 -3.94
C TYR A 57 16.34 10.38 -2.56
N LEU A 58 16.44 9.12 -2.15
CA LEU A 58 17.05 8.72 -0.88
C LEU A 58 18.48 9.26 -0.64
N PRO A 59 19.42 9.21 -1.60
CA PRO A 59 20.75 9.79 -1.41
C PRO A 59 20.70 11.31 -1.22
N MET A 60 19.81 12.00 -1.93
CA MET A 60 19.59 13.44 -1.76
C MET A 60 19.04 13.75 -0.37
N GLY A 61 18.05 12.99 0.10
CA GLY A 61 17.50 13.12 1.46
C GLY A 61 18.56 12.89 2.54
N LYS A 62 19.44 11.90 2.37
CA LYS A 62 20.58 11.66 3.27
C LYS A 62 21.58 12.83 3.27
N ALA A 63 21.90 13.38 2.10
CA ALA A 63 22.78 14.54 2.00
C ALA A 63 22.17 15.77 2.70
N CYS A 64 20.89 16.06 2.44
CA CYS A 64 20.14 17.12 3.12
C CYS A 64 20.15 16.94 4.66
N SER A 65 19.91 15.72 5.13
CA SER A 65 19.97 15.40 6.57
C SER A 65 21.34 15.71 7.17
N SER A 66 22.43 15.27 6.51
CA SER A 66 23.81 15.57 6.95
C SER A 66 24.10 17.07 7.00
N ILE A 67 23.63 17.85 6.03
CA ILE A 67 23.79 19.30 6.01
C ILE A 67 23.04 19.93 7.20
N PHE A 68 21.80 19.52 7.45
CA PHE A 68 21.02 20.03 8.58
C PHE A 68 21.69 19.72 9.93
N PHE A 69 22.21 18.51 10.13
CA PHE A 69 22.95 18.16 11.34
C PHE A 69 24.24 18.97 11.51
N THR A 70 24.94 19.23 10.41
CA THR A 70 26.13 20.10 10.42
C THR A 70 25.75 21.53 10.82
N LEU A 71 24.68 22.06 10.25
CA LEU A 71 24.15 23.39 10.53
C LEU A 71 23.70 23.52 12.00
N SER A 72 23.04 22.50 12.53
CA SER A 72 22.64 22.44 13.94
C SER A 72 23.86 22.37 14.88
N SER A 73 24.87 21.60 14.50
CA SER A 73 26.13 21.49 15.26
C SER A 73 26.92 22.80 15.28
N LEU A 74 26.71 23.71 14.33
CA LEU A 74 27.37 25.02 14.30
C LEU A 74 27.06 25.88 15.54
N SER A 75 25.89 25.66 16.16
CA SER A 75 25.52 26.29 17.43
C SER A 75 26.46 25.94 18.59
N THR A 76 27.17 24.81 18.51
CA THR A 76 28.16 24.40 19.51
C THR A 76 29.45 25.22 19.45
N ILE A 77 29.78 25.77 18.28
CA ILE A 77 30.94 26.65 18.09
C ILE A 77 30.63 28.05 18.59
N HIS A 78 29.44 28.57 18.27
CA HIS A 78 29.00 29.87 18.76
C HIS A 78 27.48 29.93 18.86
N PHE A 79 26.97 30.45 19.99
CA PHE A 79 25.54 30.49 20.31
C PHE A 79 24.69 31.29 19.31
N LEU A 80 25.31 32.18 18.53
CA LEU A 80 24.65 32.96 17.48
C LEU A 80 24.29 32.12 16.24
N TYR A 81 24.99 31.00 15.99
CA TYR A 81 24.76 30.14 14.82
C TYR A 81 23.71 29.06 15.10
N GLN A 82 22.53 29.49 15.52
CA GLN A 82 21.39 28.61 15.74
C GLN A 82 20.36 28.80 14.62
N TYR A 83 20.07 27.72 13.90
CA TYR A 83 19.15 27.72 12.77
C TYR A 83 17.95 26.81 13.07
N SER A 84 16.75 27.27 12.69
CA SER A 84 15.53 26.47 12.83
C SER A 84 15.32 25.58 11.61
N LEU A 85 14.53 24.51 11.75
CA LEU A 85 14.16 23.66 10.62
C LEU A 85 13.45 24.44 9.50
N ARG A 86 12.68 25.49 9.85
CA ARG A 86 12.04 26.40 8.88
C ARG A 86 13.02 27.20 8.03
N PHE A 87 14.26 27.39 8.48
CA PHE A 87 15.29 28.05 7.68
C PHE A 87 15.91 27.10 6.67
N PHE A 88 15.91 25.79 6.95
CA PHE A 88 16.48 24.76 6.10
C PHE A 88 15.51 24.24 5.04
N MET A 89 14.20 24.21 5.35
CA MET A 89 13.11 23.78 4.47
C MET A 89 12.71 24.88 3.50
#